data_AF-A0A2T4C5G0-F1
#
_entry.id   AF-A0A2T4C5G0-F1
#
_cell.length_a   1.000
_cell.length_b   1.000
_cell.length_c   1.000
_cell.angle_alpha   90.00
_cell.angle_beta   90.00
_cell.angle_gamma   90.00
#
_symmetry.space_group_name_H-M   'P 1'
#
loop_
_entity.id
_entity.type
_entity.pdbx_description
1 polymer ?
#
loop_
_entity_poly.entity_id
_entity_poly.type
_entity_poly.pdbx_seq_one_letter_code
_entity_poly.pdbx_strand_id
1 'polypeptide(L)'
;MIAPHFERLAKEHSRPNKVAFAKVNVDNQANIARTNGVTAMPTFVIFHNGSTVQTIRGANPSALTEAVTKAVALSDGGKAEDVFKTPGRTLGGDGPVPGQRHWSVTVLLNIVMMIVGLYLTSLFSARNKQEA
;
A
#
# COMPACT_ATOMS: atom_id res chain seq x y z
N MET A 1 -35.64 -2.67 -3.03
CA MET A 1 -35.18 -2.53 -4.43
C MET A 1 -33.81 -1.85 -4.44
N ILE A 2 -32.70 -2.60 -4.38
CA ILE A 2 -31.33 -2.03 -4.42
C ILE A 2 -30.57 -2.39 -5.71
N ALA A 3 -31.01 -3.46 -6.40
CA ALA A 3 -30.41 -3.95 -7.64
C ALA A 3 -30.26 -2.88 -8.75
N PRO A 4 -31.29 -2.08 -9.11
CA PRO A 4 -31.12 -1.09 -10.18
C PRO A 4 -30.16 0.05 -9.79
N HIS A 5 -30.04 0.35 -8.49
CA HIS A 5 -29.09 1.34 -7.99
C HIS A 5 -27.65 0.84 -8.13
N PHE A 6 -27.40 -0.42 -7.79
CA PHE A 6 -26.10 -1.07 -7.99
C PHE A 6 -25.72 -1.13 -9.47
N GLU A 7 -26.66 -1.49 -10.35
CA GLU A 7 -26.41 -1.54 -11.79
C GLU A 7 -26.07 -0.16 -12.38
N ARG A 8 -26.72 0.91 -11.91
CA ARG A 8 -26.38 2.28 -12.33
C ARG A 8 -24.96 2.66 -11.93
N LEU A 9 -24.57 2.40 -10.67
CA LEU A 9 -23.21 2.65 -10.20
C LEU A 9 -22.17 1.82 -10.95
N ALA A 10 -22.51 0.56 -11.25
CA ALA A 10 -21.66 -0.31 -12.05
C ALA A 10 -21.46 0.26 -13.46
N LYS A 11 -22.50 0.76 -14.12
CA LYS A 11 -22.37 1.38 -15.45
C LYS A 11 -21.54 2.68 -15.43
N GLU A 12 -21.70 3.49 -14.39
CA GLU A 12 -21.04 4.81 -14.28
C GLU A 12 -19.57 4.71 -13.85
N HIS A 13 -19.24 3.76 -12.97
CA HIS A 13 -17.91 3.65 -12.36
C HIS A 13 -17.12 2.41 -12.78
N SER A 14 -17.68 1.51 -13.61
CA SER A 14 -16.92 0.40 -14.17
C SER A 14 -15.84 0.94 -15.10
N ARG A 15 -14.59 0.66 -14.73
CA ARG A 15 -13.42 1.05 -15.50
C ARG A 15 -12.61 -0.23 -15.76
N PRO A 16 -12.38 -0.61 -17.03
CA PRO A 16 -11.60 -1.79 -17.34
C PRO A 16 -10.21 -1.65 -16.69
N ASN A 17 -9.75 -2.74 -16.06
CA ASN A 17 -8.48 -2.83 -15.32
C ASN A 17 -8.35 -1.95 -14.05
N LYS A 18 -9.39 -1.23 -13.63
CA LYS A 18 -9.36 -0.42 -12.39
C LYS A 18 -10.45 -0.80 -11.40
N VAL A 19 -11.69 -0.93 -11.86
CA VAL A 19 -12.85 -1.18 -10.99
C VAL A 19 -13.77 -2.19 -11.66
N ALA A 20 -14.00 -3.32 -10.99
CA ALA A 20 -14.89 -4.38 -11.43
C ALA A 20 -16.05 -4.55 -10.44
N PHE A 21 -17.25 -4.73 -10.98
CA PHE A 21 -18.46 -5.02 -10.21
C PHE A 21 -18.87 -6.47 -10.48
N ALA A 22 -19.04 -7.25 -9.42
CA ALA A 22 -19.44 -8.66 -9.50
C ALA A 22 -20.66 -8.92 -8.65
N LYS A 23 -21.58 -9.74 -9.17
CA LYS A 23 -22.75 -10.24 -8.44
C LYS A 23 -22.56 -11.74 -8.21
N VAL A 24 -22.59 -12.15 -6.95
CA VAL A 24 -22.45 -13.56 -6.56
C VAL A 24 -23.78 -14.03 -5.96
N ASN A 25 -24.29 -15.14 -6.46
CA ASN A 25 -25.42 -15.82 -5.84
C ASN A 25 -24.92 -16.68 -4.68
N VAL A 26 -25.36 -16.38 -3.46
CA VAL A 26 -24.95 -17.11 -2.25
C VAL A 26 -25.53 -18.51 -2.14
N ASP A 27 -26.66 -18.78 -2.79
CA ASP A 27 -27.28 -20.12 -2.81
C ASP A 27 -26.40 -21.09 -3.61
N ASN A 28 -25.84 -20.61 -4.72
CA ASN A 28 -24.95 -21.39 -5.57
C ASN A 28 -23.50 -21.42 -5.03
N GLN A 29 -23.09 -20.41 -4.24
CA GLN A 29 -21.71 -20.20 -3.79
C GLN A 29 -21.63 -19.97 -2.28
N ALA A 30 -22.16 -20.93 -1.51
CA ALA A 30 -22.22 -20.85 -0.05
C ALA A 30 -20.84 -20.71 0.63
N ASN A 31 -19.79 -21.29 0.04
CA ASN A 31 -18.43 -21.19 0.58
C ASN A 31 -17.90 -19.74 0.53
N ILE A 32 -18.12 -19.04 -0.59
CA ILE A 32 -17.73 -17.63 -0.76
C ILE A 32 -18.50 -16.76 0.24
N ALA A 33 -19.80 -17.02 0.43
CA ALA A 33 -20.62 -16.31 1.39
C ALA A 33 -20.12 -16.46 2.83
N ARG A 34 -19.79 -17.68 3.25
CA ARG A 34 -19.26 -17.97 4.58
C ARG A 34 -17.89 -17.34 4.81
N THR A 35 -16.99 -17.46 3.85
CA THR A 35 -15.63 -16.90 3.93
C THR A 35 -15.64 -15.38 4.06
N ASN A 36 -16.59 -14.72 3.39
CA ASN A 36 -16.79 -13.26 3.49
C ASN A 36 -17.72 -12.83 4.63
N GLY A 37 -18.13 -13.76 5.51
CA GLY A 37 -18.95 -13.45 6.68
C GLY A 37 -20.33 -12.83 6.35
N VAL A 38 -20.95 -13.26 5.25
CA VAL A 38 -22.26 -12.77 4.82
C VAL A 38 -23.35 -13.31 5.76
N THR A 39 -23.86 -12.47 6.65
CA THR A 39 -24.91 -12.82 7.62
C THR A 39 -26.30 -12.31 7.26
N ALA A 40 -26.39 -11.28 6.40
CA ALA A 40 -27.64 -10.65 5.99
C ALA A 40 -27.62 -10.33 4.50
N MET A 41 -28.76 -10.48 3.84
CA MET A 41 -28.93 -10.18 2.41
C MET A 41 -29.73 -8.88 2.25
N PRO A 42 -29.35 -7.98 1.33
CA PRO A 42 -28.13 -7.98 0.50
C PRO A 42 -26.88 -7.54 1.31
N THR A 43 -25.69 -7.99 0.91
CA THR A 43 -24.40 -7.50 1.46
C THR A 43 -23.48 -7.11 0.31
N PHE A 44 -22.82 -5.96 0.44
CA PHE A 44 -21.81 -5.48 -0.51
C PHE A 44 -20.44 -5.51 0.16
N VAL A 45 -19.46 -6.13 -0.51
CA VAL A 45 -18.08 -6.21 -0.04
C VAL A 45 -17.19 -5.54 -1.07
N ILE A 46 -16.34 -4.63 -0.63
CA ILE A 46 -15.40 -3.90 -1.47
C ILE A 46 -14.00 -4.44 -1.21
N PHE A 47 -13.34 -4.85 -2.30
CA PHE A 47 -11.97 -5.34 -2.28
C PHE A 47 -11.04 -4.34 -2.94
N HIS A 48 -9.88 -4.10 -2.33
CA HIS A 48 -8.78 -3.34 -2.91
C HIS A 48 -7.49 -4.06 -2.59
N ASN A 49 -6.63 -4.26 -3.60
CA ASN A 49 -5.35 -4.98 -3.46
C ASN A 49 -5.46 -6.35 -2.75
N GLY A 50 -6.55 -7.09 -2.98
CA GLY A 50 -6.78 -8.41 -2.38
C GLY A 50 -7.25 -8.40 -0.92
N SER A 51 -7.45 -7.23 -0.31
CA SER A 51 -8.00 -7.08 1.04
C SER A 51 -9.40 -6.47 1.04
N THR A 52 -10.19 -6.82 2.04
CA THR A 52 -11.53 -6.26 2.24
C THR A 52 -11.42 -4.88 2.88
N VAL A 53 -11.77 -3.83 2.12
CA VAL A 53 -11.73 -2.44 2.59
C VAL A 53 -12.97 -2.10 3.39
N GLN A 54 -14.14 -2.53 2.90
CA GLN A 54 -15.41 -2.18 3.50
C GLN A 54 -16.47 -3.24 3.23
N THR A 55 -17.32 -3.46 4.22
CA THR A 55 -18.50 -4.33 4.13
C THR A 55 -19.73 -3.54 4.51
N ILE A 56 -20.72 -3.52 3.63
CA ILE A 56 -22.01 -2.86 3.84
C ILE A 56 -23.06 -3.96 3.90
N ARG A 57 -23.69 -4.11 5.07
CA ARG A 57 -24.78 -5.07 5.28
C ARG A 57 -26.11 -4.35 5.09
N GLY A 58 -27.02 -4.97 4.36
CA GLY A 58 -28.34 -4.42 4.06
C GLY A 58 -28.37 -3.48 2.85
N ALA A 59 -29.56 -2.99 2.54
CA ALA A 59 -29.82 -2.16 1.37
C ALA A 59 -29.68 -0.66 1.66
N ASN A 60 -28.45 -0.17 1.90
CA ASN A 60 -28.18 1.25 2.08
C ASN A 60 -27.56 1.88 0.81
N PRO A 61 -28.32 2.66 0.00
CA PRO A 61 -27.84 3.23 -1.25
C PRO A 61 -26.82 4.37 -1.07
N SER A 62 -26.94 5.16 0.00
CA SER A 62 -26.02 6.27 0.29
C SER A 62 -24.65 5.71 0.69
N ALA A 63 -24.62 4.76 1.63
CA ALA A 63 -23.38 4.10 2.03
C ALA A 63 -22.70 3.39 0.86
N LEU A 64 -23.47 2.76 -0.04
CA LEU A 64 -22.93 2.11 -1.23
C LEU A 64 -22.28 3.11 -2.20
N THR A 65 -22.93 4.25 -2.45
CA THR A 65 -22.39 5.29 -3.34
C THR A 65 -21.07 5.83 -2.79
N GLU A 66 -21.05 6.22 -1.52
CA GLU A 66 -19.86 6.75 -0.87
C GLU A 66 -18.70 5.76 -0.91
N ALA A 67 -18.99 4.49 -0.63
CA ALA A 67 -17.98 3.44 -0.62
C ALA A 67 -17.42 3.16 -2.02
N VAL A 68 -18.27 3.20 -3.06
CA VAL A 68 -17.83 3.09 -4.46
C VAL A 68 -16.96 4.29 -4.85
N THR A 69 -17.34 5.52 -4.49
CA THR A 69 -16.52 6.70 -4.77
C THR A 69 -15.15 6.62 -4.09
N LYS A 70 -15.10 6.16 -2.83
CA LYS A 70 -13.84 5.91 -2.12
C LYS A 70 -13.00 4.83 -2.80
N ALA A 71 -13.62 3.72 -3.22
CA ALA A 71 -12.94 2.64 -3.93
C ALA A 71 -12.35 3.09 -5.28
N VAL A 72 -13.09 3.92 -6.04
CA VAL A 72 -12.61 4.51 -7.30
C VAL A 72 -11.41 5.42 -7.03
N ALA A 73 -11.45 6.25 -5.99
CA ALA A 73 -10.31 7.10 -5.62
C ALA A 73 -9.07 6.27 -5.21
N LEU A 74 -9.26 5.17 -4.47
CA LEU A 74 -8.18 4.25 -4.10
C LEU A 74 -7.60 3.49 -5.31
N SER A 75 -8.40 3.25 -6.36
CA SER A 75 -7.93 2.60 -7.58
C SER A 75 -6.93 3.44 -8.38
N ASP A 76 -6.97 4.77 -8.24
CA ASP A 76 -6.07 5.70 -8.91
C ASP A 76 -4.79 5.98 -8.10
N GLY A 77 -4.73 5.60 -6.81
CA GLY A 77 -3.61 5.86 -5.89
C GLY A 77 -2.79 4.64 -5.45
N GLY A 78 -3.14 3.43 -5.91
CA GLY A 78 -2.47 2.18 -5.53
C GLY A 78 -1.14 2.01 -6.25
N LYS A 79 -0.07 2.62 -5.74
CA LYS A 79 1.25 2.34 -6.26
C LYS A 79 1.72 0.97 -5.74
N ALA A 80 2.19 0.12 -6.65
CA ALA A 80 2.57 -1.28 -6.36
C ALA A 80 3.70 -1.41 -5.31
N GLU A 81 4.37 -0.31 -4.95
CA GLU A 81 5.40 -0.28 -3.92
C GLU A 81 4.93 -0.55 -2.49
N ASP A 82 3.67 -0.34 -2.12
CA ASP A 82 3.24 -0.54 -0.72
C ASP A 82 2.90 -2.00 -0.39
N VAL A 83 2.70 -2.85 -1.41
CA VAL A 83 2.43 -4.28 -1.24
C VAL A 83 3.73 -5.09 -1.06
N PHE A 84 4.87 -4.60 -1.56
CA PHE A 84 6.15 -5.32 -1.53
C PHE A 84 7.13 -4.86 -0.43
N LYS A 85 6.68 -4.07 0.55
CA LYS A 85 7.52 -3.56 1.66
C LYS A 85 7.64 -4.51 2.86
N THR A 86 7.29 -5.78 2.72
CA THR A 86 7.59 -6.75 3.78
C THR A 86 9.05 -7.18 3.64
N PRO A 87 9.91 -6.98 4.66
CA PRO A 87 11.27 -7.50 4.63
C PRO A 87 11.23 -9.00 4.37
N GLY A 88 11.86 -9.45 3.28
CA GLY A 88 11.79 -10.83 2.81
C GLY A 88 12.10 -11.82 3.93
N ARG A 89 11.12 -12.64 4.29
CA ARG A 89 11.25 -13.67 5.33
C ARG A 89 11.62 -14.97 4.63
N THR A 90 12.88 -15.39 4.71
CA THR A 90 13.30 -16.70 4.22
C THR A 90 12.85 -17.78 5.20
N LEU A 91 12.37 -18.90 4.67
CA LEU A 91 11.90 -20.03 5.46
C LEU A 91 13.11 -20.81 6.00
N GLY A 92 13.61 -20.43 7.18
CA GLY A 92 14.65 -21.21 7.86
C GLY A 92 15.61 -20.47 8.79
N GLY A 93 15.46 -19.16 9.00
CA GLY A 93 16.40 -18.41 9.85
C GLY A 93 15.72 -17.69 11.02
N ASP A 94 15.86 -18.23 12.23
CA ASP A 94 15.61 -17.51 13.49
C ASP A 94 16.84 -16.68 13.91
N GLY A 95 17.32 -15.85 12.97
CA GLY A 95 18.48 -14.98 13.17
C GLY A 95 18.06 -13.51 13.34
N PRO A 96 18.78 -12.72 14.16
CA PRO A 96 18.58 -11.28 14.22
C PRO A 96 18.78 -10.67 12.84
N VAL A 97 17.77 -9.96 12.33
CA VAL A 97 17.79 -9.31 11.02
C VAL A 97 18.86 -8.20 11.02
N PRO A 98 19.96 -8.30 10.23
CA PRO A 98 20.91 -7.22 10.15
C PRO A 98 20.47 -6.26 9.03
N GLY A 99 20.35 -4.97 9.39
CA GLY A 99 20.52 -3.89 8.41
C GLY A 99 19.26 -3.22 7.90
N GLN A 100 18.63 -2.40 8.74
CA GLN A 100 18.16 -1.11 8.25
C GLN A 100 19.34 -0.14 8.28
N ARG A 101 20.14 -0.09 7.20
CA ARG A 101 21.11 1.01 7.05
C ARG A 101 20.32 2.28 6.75
N HIS A 102 20.05 3.04 7.80
CA HIS A 102 19.46 4.36 7.65
C HIS A 102 20.53 5.27 7.01
N TRP A 103 20.23 5.87 5.87
CA TRP A 103 21.05 6.97 5.36
C TRP A 103 20.54 8.24 6.03
N SER A 104 21.13 8.59 7.15
CA SER A 104 20.85 9.86 7.80
C SER A 104 21.66 10.96 7.15
N VAL A 105 20.99 12.06 6.80
CA VAL A 105 21.62 13.28 6.28
C VAL A 105 22.69 13.79 7.27
N THR A 106 22.51 13.54 8.57
CA THR A 106 23.50 13.83 9.62
C THR A 106 24.77 13.00 9.47
N VAL A 107 24.64 11.72 9.11
CA VAL A 107 25.79 10.83 8.86
C VAL A 107 26.52 11.25 7.59
N LEU A 108 25.78 11.61 6.54
CA LEU A 108 26.36 12.07 5.27
C LEU A 108 27.10 13.41 5.45
N LEU A 109 26.54 14.35 6.22
CA LEU A 109 27.17 15.64 6.52
C LEU A 109 28.46 15.48 7.35
N ASN A 110 28.49 14.56 8.32
CA ASN A 110 29.71 14.26 9.08
C ASN A 110 30.82 13.66 8.20
N ILE A 111 30.48 12.78 7.25
CA ILE A 111 31.46 12.20 6.32
C ILE A 111 32.07 13.29 5.42
N VAL A 112 31.25 14.21 4.92
CA VAL A 112 31.72 15.34 4.11
C VAL A 112 32.63 16.27 4.93
N MET A 113 32.24 16.60 6.17
CA MET A 113 33.08 17.37 7.11
C MET A 113 34.44 16.70 7.35
N MET A 114 34.47 15.37 7.53
CA MET A 114 35.71 14.61 7.72
C MET A 114 36.61 14.64 6.48
N ILE A 115 36.06 14.45 5.27
CA ILE A 115 36.84 14.47 4.03
C ILE A 115 37.43 15.86 3.78
N VAL A 116 36.61 16.91 3.96
CA VAL A 116 37.05 18.31 3.80
C VAL A 116 38.11 18.66 4.86
N GLY A 117 37.89 18.28 6.12
CA GLY A 117 38.84 18.48 7.20
C GLY A 117 40.17 17.75 6.96
N LEU A 118 40.14 16.49 6.49
CA LEU A 118 41.33 15.70 6.18
C LEU A 118 42.09 16.26 4.96
N TYR A 119 41.38 16.80 3.97
CA TYR A 119 41.98 17.47 2.82
C TYR A 119 42.67 18.77 3.23
N LEU A 120 42.04 19.57 4.09
CA LEU A 120 42.60 20.83 4.62
C LEU A 120 43.82 20.60 5.52
N THR A 121 43.78 19.60 6.40
CA THR A 121 44.93 19.25 7.25
C THR A 121 46.08 18.68 6.43
N SER A 122 45.79 17.87 5.41
CA SER A 122 46.79 17.37 4.46
C SER A 122 47.42 18.50 3.64
N LEU A 123 46.65 19.48 3.17
CA LEU A 123 47.14 20.63 2.42
C LEU A 123 48.05 21.54 3.27
N PHE A 124 47.68 21.80 4.52
CA PHE A 124 48.50 22.57 5.45
C PHE A 124 49.76 21.82 5.89
N SER A 125 49.67 20.50 6.10
CA SER A 125 50.82 19.66 6.44
C SER A 125 51.82 19.54 5.29
N ALA A 126 51.33 19.45 4.04
CA ALA A 126 52.17 19.42 2.85
C ALA A 126 52.92 20.75 2.61
N ARG A 127 52.34 21.89 2.99
CA ARG A 127 52.98 23.21 2.88
C ARG A 127 54.06 23.44 3.93
N ASN A 128 53.87 22.96 5.17
CA ASN A 128 54.85 23.11 6.26
C ASN A 128 56.09 22.23 6.11
N LYS A 129 56.08 21.25 5.20
CA LYS A 129 57.20 20.32 4.97
C LYS A 129 58.21 20.83 3.92
N GLN A 130 58.01 22.03 3.37
CA GLN A 130 58.93 22.63 2.39
C GLN A 130 59.95 23.63 2.99
N GLU A 131 59.93 23.87 4.31
CA GLU A 131 60.85 24.79 4.99
C GLU A 131 61.82 24.11 5.99
N ALA A 132 62.05 22.79 5.88
CA ALA A 132 63.05 22.07 6.67
C ALA A 132 64.04 21.32 5.77
#